data_AF-A0A4S8MT67-F1
#
_entry.id   AF-A0A4S8MT67-F1
#
_cell.length_a   1.000
_cell.length_b   1.000
_cell.length_c   1.000
_cell.angle_alpha   90.00
_cell.angle_beta   90.00
_cell.angle_gamma   90.00
#
_symmetry.space_group_name_H-M   'P 1'
#
loop_
_entity.id
_entity.type
_entity.pdbx_description
1 polymer ?
#
loop_
_entity_poly.entity_id
_entity_poly.type
_entity_poly.pdbx_seq_one_letter_code
_entity_poly.pdbx_strand_id
1 'polypeptide(L)'
;MPLFYEQFTAWISIDGCVADEYGVRVVNGDFPRVECWIPSVEGKTFTIHWTDSVRTTATDGIVRVNGKECGGKVLSPHKPELDACKVGWRISATEVRPFVFAKVGLT
;
A
#
# COMPACT_ATOMS: atom_id res chain seq x y z
N MET A 1 2.31 5.33 -12.90
CA MET A 1 1.85 6.58 -12.25
C MET A 1 1.11 6.15 -11.01
N PRO A 2 1.40 6.70 -9.81
CA PRO A 2 0.74 6.28 -8.56
C PRO A 2 -0.79 6.36 -8.59
N LEU A 3 -1.45 5.51 -7.81
CA LEU A 3 -2.88 5.59 -7.57
C LEU A 3 -3.21 6.88 -6.85
N PHE A 4 -4.20 7.62 -7.36
CA PHE A 4 -4.60 8.92 -6.82
C PHE A 4 -6.11 9.00 -6.64
N TYR A 5 -6.54 9.50 -5.48
CA TYR A 5 -7.94 9.81 -5.17
C TYR A 5 -8.00 11.05 -4.28
N GLU A 6 -8.50 12.17 -4.84
CA GLU A 6 -8.58 13.47 -4.18
C GLU A 6 -7.23 13.97 -3.62
N GLN A 7 -6.98 13.85 -2.32
CA GLN A 7 -5.69 14.21 -1.70
C GLN A 7 -4.79 13.00 -1.42
N PHE A 8 -5.34 11.79 -1.55
CA PHE A 8 -4.66 10.55 -1.21
C PHE A 8 -3.92 9.98 -2.41
N THR A 9 -2.67 9.59 -2.19
CA THR A 9 -1.87 8.88 -3.19
C THR A 9 -1.36 7.58 -2.58
N ALA A 10 -1.41 6.48 -3.32
CA ALA A 10 -0.86 5.19 -2.92
C ALA A 10 -0.04 4.60 -4.07
N TRP A 11 1.01 3.86 -3.74
CA TRP A 11 1.82 3.16 -4.75
C TRP A 11 2.51 1.96 -4.15
N ILE A 12 2.94 1.05 -5.04
CA ILE A 12 3.80 -0.07 -4.69
C ILE A 12 5.21 0.23 -5.20
N SER A 13 6.23 -0.09 -4.42
CA SER A 13 7.60 -0.19 -4.91
C SER A 13 8.10 -1.62 -4.87
N ILE A 14 8.77 -2.06 -5.93
CA ILE A 14 9.40 -3.38 -6.05
C ILE A 14 10.90 -3.13 -6.19
N ASP A 15 11.72 -3.73 -5.31
CA ASP A 15 13.17 -3.49 -5.25
C ASP A 15 13.55 -1.99 -5.15
N GLY A 16 12.71 -1.18 -4.48
CA GLY A 16 12.92 0.26 -4.30
C GLY A 16 12.47 1.14 -5.47
N CYS A 17 12.05 0.55 -6.60
CA CYS A 17 11.51 1.28 -7.74
C CYS A 17 9.98 1.28 -7.69
N VAL A 18 9.35 2.42 -7.98
CA VAL A 18 7.87 2.50 -8.10
C VAL A 18 7.43 1.57 -9.23
N ALA A 19 6.47 0.70 -8.92
CA ALA A 19 5.92 -0.23 -9.89
C ALA A 19 5.05 0.50 -10.91
N ASP A 20 5.03 -0.02 -12.14
CA ASP A 20 4.04 0.41 -13.12
C ASP A 20 2.64 -0.03 -12.68
N GLU A 21 1.68 0.84 -12.93
CA GLU A 21 0.27 0.61 -12.63
C GLU A 21 -0.52 0.57 -13.94
N TYR A 22 -1.28 -0.51 -14.11
CA TYR A 22 -2.01 -0.81 -15.33
C TYR A 22 -3.51 -0.89 -15.06
N GLY A 23 -4.33 -0.46 -16.02
CA GLY A 23 -5.79 -0.56 -15.92
C GLY A 23 -6.37 0.23 -14.73
N VAL A 24 -5.75 1.35 -14.37
CA VAL A 24 -6.21 2.22 -13.27
C VAL A 24 -7.65 2.64 -13.50
N ARG A 25 -8.52 2.38 -12.53
CA ARG A 25 -9.93 2.78 -12.57
C ARG A 25 -10.41 3.25 -11.21
N VAL A 26 -11.24 4.29 -11.22
CA VAL A 26 -11.98 4.74 -10.04
C VAL A 26 -13.34 4.03 -10.02
N VAL A 27 -13.64 3.37 -8.90
CA VAL A 27 -14.95 2.77 -8.64
C VAL A 27 -15.66 3.61 -7.61
N ASN A 28 -16.68 4.34 -8.05
CA ASN A 28 -17.53 5.17 -7.19
C ASN A 28 -18.58 4.32 -6.46
N GLY A 29 -19.02 4.78 -5.29
CA GLY A 29 -20.03 4.15 -4.46
C GLY A 29 -19.97 4.69 -3.03
N ASP A 30 -20.63 4.02 -2.08
CA ASP A 30 -20.58 4.40 -0.67
C ASP A 30 -19.16 4.33 -0.08
N PHE A 31 -18.32 3.46 -0.65
CA PHE A 31 -16.90 3.31 -0.34
C PHE A 31 -16.10 3.41 -1.64
N PRO A 32 -15.77 4.63 -2.10
CA PRO A 32 -15.03 4.83 -3.34
C PRO A 32 -13.63 4.22 -3.22
N ARG A 33 -13.13 3.67 -4.33
CA ARG A 33 -11.79 3.06 -4.38
C ARG A 33 -11.16 3.23 -5.74
N VAL A 34 -9.83 3.16 -5.77
CA VAL A 34 -9.06 3.10 -7.01
C VAL A 34 -8.43 1.72 -7.10
N GLU A 35 -8.56 1.09 -8.27
CA GLU A 35 -8.04 -0.25 -8.54
C GLU A 35 -7.03 -0.18 -9.69
N CYS A 36 -5.96 -0.96 -9.60
CA CYS A 36 -5.01 -1.17 -10.69
C CYS A 36 -4.42 -2.58 -10.62
N TRP A 37 -3.72 -2.95 -11.69
CA TRP A 37 -2.84 -4.09 -11.77
C TRP A 37 -1.39 -3.64 -11.68
N ILE A 38 -0.54 -4.44 -11.04
CA ILE A 38 0.90 -4.22 -10.94
C ILE A 38 1.65 -5.50 -11.36
N PRO A 39 2.89 -5.41 -11.85
CA PRO A 39 3.73 -6.58 -12.09
C PRO A 39 4.02 -7.33 -10.77
N SER A 40 3.78 -8.64 -10.74
CA SER A 40 3.95 -9.47 -9.54
C SER A 40 4.94 -10.61 -9.79
N VAL A 41 6.23 -10.28 -9.92
CA VAL A 41 7.28 -11.29 -10.18
C VAL A 41 7.53 -12.10 -8.90
N GLU A 42 7.38 -13.43 -9.00
CA GLU A 42 7.56 -14.36 -7.88
C GLU A 42 8.93 -14.15 -7.19
N GLY A 43 8.91 -14.19 -5.86
CA GLY A 43 10.09 -14.05 -5.02
C GLY A 43 10.55 -12.61 -4.79
N LYS A 44 10.03 -11.63 -5.54
CA LYS A 44 10.35 -10.21 -5.30
C LYS A 44 9.60 -9.67 -4.09
N THR A 45 10.30 -8.84 -3.31
CA THR A 45 9.71 -8.08 -2.23
C THR A 45 9.02 -6.84 -2.76
N PHE A 46 7.98 -6.41 -2.06
CA PHE A 46 7.33 -5.14 -2.37
C PHE A 46 7.03 -4.35 -1.10
N THR A 47 6.99 -3.04 -1.24
CA THR A 47 6.62 -2.10 -0.18
C THR A 47 5.38 -1.35 -0.60
N ILE A 48 4.43 -1.24 0.31
CA ILE A 48 3.20 -0.48 0.11
C ILE A 48 3.41 0.91 0.69
N HIS A 49 3.10 1.93 -0.09
CA HIS A 49 3.25 3.33 0.31
C HIS A 49 1.94 4.08 0.15
N TRP A 50 1.72 5.08 1.00
CA TRP A 50 0.63 6.02 0.86
C TRP A 50 0.99 7.37 1.47
N THR A 51 0.35 8.42 0.95
CA THR A 51 0.43 9.78 1.48
C THR A 51 -0.93 10.45 1.38
N ASP A 52 -1.09 11.48 2.20
CA ASP A 52 -2.16 12.46 2.14
C ASP A 52 -1.48 13.80 1.92
N SER A 53 -1.69 14.41 0.76
CA SER A 53 -1.01 15.65 0.37
C SER A 53 -1.53 16.88 1.12
N VAL A 54 -2.75 16.81 1.67
CA VAL A 54 -3.36 17.91 2.44
C VAL A 54 -2.98 17.78 3.92
N ARG A 55 -3.11 16.57 4.48
CA ARG A 55 -2.66 16.21 5.83
C ARG A 55 -3.03 17.22 6.92
N THR A 56 -4.25 17.74 6.89
CA THR A 56 -4.77 18.67 7.92
C THR A 56 -5.26 17.92 9.16
N THR A 57 -5.63 16.65 9.00
CA THR A 57 -6.00 15.72 10.07
C THR A 57 -5.11 14.48 10.03
N ALA A 58 -5.18 13.66 11.08
CA ALA A 58 -4.51 12.36 11.06
C ALA A 58 -5.21 11.42 10.07
N THR A 59 -4.44 10.78 9.21
CA THR A 59 -4.92 9.83 8.20
C THR A 59 -4.46 8.43 8.59
N ASP A 60 -5.40 7.54 8.88
CA ASP A 60 -5.10 6.13 9.19
C ASP A 60 -5.10 5.28 7.91
N GLY A 61 -4.00 4.58 7.66
CA GLY A 61 -3.85 3.68 6.52
C GLY A 61 -3.82 2.23 6.98
N ILE A 62 -4.81 1.44 6.55
CA ILE A 62 -4.93 0.01 6.88
C ILE A 62 -4.52 -0.82 5.67
N VAL A 63 -3.57 -1.74 5.86
CA VAL A 63 -3.09 -2.62 4.79
C VAL A 63 -3.74 -4.00 4.91
N ARG A 64 -4.32 -4.46 3.80
CA ARG A 64 -4.79 -5.84 3.62
C ARG A 64 -4.12 -6.48 2.41
N VAL A 65 -3.58 -7.67 2.58
CA VAL A 65 -2.95 -8.46 1.50
C VAL A 65 -3.64 -9.81 1.44
N ASN A 66 -4.16 -10.17 0.27
CA ASN A 66 -4.94 -11.42 0.06
C ASN A 66 -6.05 -11.62 1.11
N GLY A 67 -6.75 -10.55 1.47
CA GLY A 67 -7.83 -10.57 2.47
C GLY A 67 -7.37 -10.56 3.93
N LYS A 68 -6.08 -10.74 4.22
CA LYS A 68 -5.54 -10.71 5.59
C LYS A 68 -5.13 -9.30 5.99
N GLU A 69 -5.58 -8.85 7.16
CA GLU A 69 -5.13 -7.59 7.76
C GLU A 69 -3.67 -7.68 8.21
N CYS A 70 -2.87 -6.72 7.75
CA CYS A 70 -1.43 -6.68 7.95
C CYS A 70 -1.02 -5.60 8.98
N GLY A 71 -2.01 -4.90 9.54
CA GLY A 71 -1.85 -3.67 10.32
C GLY A 71 -1.78 -2.43 9.44
N GLY A 72 -1.44 -1.29 10.04
CA GLY A 72 -1.47 0.00 9.37
C GLY A 72 -0.38 0.95 9.82
N LYS A 73 -0.47 2.21 9.39
CA LYS A 73 0.34 3.33 9.88
C LYS A 73 -0.46 4.62 9.77
N VAL A 74 -0.43 5.41 10.82
CA VAL A 74 -1.06 6.73 10.86
C VAL A 74 -0.09 7.77 10.32
N LEU A 75 -0.56 8.59 9.37
CA LEU A 75 0.05 9.84 8.98
C LEU A 75 -0.49 10.95 9.88
N SER A 76 0.36 11.49 10.75
CA SER A 76 -0.02 12.59 11.64
C SER A 76 0.31 13.94 11.00
N PRO A 77 -0.55 14.96 11.14
CA PRO A 77 -0.28 16.32 10.65
C PRO A 77 0.94 16.96 11.32
N HIS A 78 1.33 16.48 12.51
CA HIS A 78 2.44 17.03 13.29
C HIS A 78 3.78 16.31 13.04
N LYS A 79 3.80 15.28 12.20
CA LYS A 79 4.98 14.47 11.93
C LYS A 79 5.67 14.91 10.63
N PRO A 80 7.02 14.95 10.59
CA PRO A 80 7.74 15.40 9.40
C PRO A 80 7.58 14.43 8.22
N GLU A 81 7.37 13.13 8.46
CA GLU A 81 7.22 12.11 7.43
C GLU A 81 5.99 12.40 6.54
N LEU A 82 6.24 12.68 5.27
CA LEU A 82 5.21 13.02 4.28
C LEU A 82 4.43 11.78 3.83
N ASP A 83 5.08 10.63 3.81
CA ASP A 83 4.53 9.36 3.39
C ASP A 83 4.67 8.28 4.48
N ALA A 84 3.76 7.34 4.43
CA ALA A 84 3.75 6.14 5.24
C ALA A 84 4.03 4.96 4.34
N CYS A 85 4.83 4.03 4.83
CA CYS A 85 5.16 2.83 4.11
C CYS A 85 5.10 1.59 5.00
N LYS A 86 4.93 0.44 4.36
CA LYS A 86 4.88 -0.87 5.01
C LYS A 86 5.59 -1.92 4.15
N VAL A 87 6.67 -2.45 4.72
CA VAL A 87 7.55 -3.45 4.07
C VAL A 87 7.12 -4.90 4.34
N GLY A 88 6.15 -5.09 5.23
CA GLY A 88 5.73 -6.41 5.70
C GLY A 88 4.71 -6.33 6.84
N TRP A 89 4.32 -7.48 7.37
CA TRP A 89 3.53 -7.56 8.60
C TRP A 89 4.39 -8.00 9.78
N ARG A 90 4.03 -7.55 10.98
CA ARG A 90 4.72 -7.97 12.21
C ARG A 90 4.25 -9.38 12.60
N ILE A 91 5.18 -10.30 12.89
CA ILE A 91 4.88 -11.66 13.35
C ILE A 91 5.27 -11.91 14.81
N SER A 92 6.10 -11.04 15.39
CA SER A 92 6.45 -11.05 16.82
C SER A 92 6.78 -9.62 17.28
N ALA A 93 7.11 -9.42 18.56
CA ALA A 93 7.52 -8.10 19.05
C ALA A 93 8.73 -7.50 18.29
N THR A 94 9.61 -8.34 17.77
CA THR A 94 10.89 -7.95 17.16
C THR A 94 11.02 -8.33 15.68
N GLU A 95 10.06 -9.10 15.13
CA GLU A 95 10.19 -9.66 13.79
C GLU A 95 9.07 -9.19 12.84
N VAL A 96 9.49 -8.78 11.65
CA VAL A 96 8.62 -8.40 10.53
C VAL A 96 8.83 -9.40 9.41
N ARG A 97 7.75 -10.01 8.94
CA ARG A 97 7.75 -10.84 7.73
C ARG A 97 7.55 -9.94 6.52
N PRO A 98 8.50 -9.88 5.58
CA PRO A 98 8.38 -9.04 4.39
C PRO A 98 7.18 -9.44 3.52
N PHE A 99 6.65 -8.48 2.78
CA PHE A 99 5.72 -8.81 1.69
C PHE A 99 6.51 -9.31 0.49
N VAL A 100 6.13 -10.48 -0.02
CA VAL A 100 6.78 -11.16 -1.15
C VAL A 100 5.69 -11.65 -2.09
N PHE A 101 5.87 -11.43 -3.39
CA PHE A 101 5.00 -12.05 -4.39
C PHE A 101 5.25 -13.56 -4.43
N ALA A 102 4.18 -14.33 -4.30
CA ALA A 102 4.23 -15.79 -4.37
C ALA A 102 3.30 -16.28 -5.47
N LYS A 103 3.60 -17.47 -6.02
CA LYS A 103 2.64 -18.16 -6.88
C LYS A 103 1.34 -18.40 -6.12
N VAL A 104 0.24 -17.95 -6.70
CA VAL A 104 -1.08 -18.36 -6.25
C VAL A 104 -1.27 -19.79 -6.71
N GLY A 105 -1.29 -20.74 -5.77
CA GLY A 105 -1.71 -22.10 -6.08
C GLY A 105 -3.19 -22.08 -6.45
N LEU A 106 -3.51 -22.40 -7.70
CA LEU A 106 -4.89 -22.70 -8.09
C LEU A 106 -5.23 -24.06 -7.48
N THR A 107 -6.08 -24.06 -6.46
CA THR A 107 -6.74 -25.27 -5.94
C THR A 107 -8.06 -25.47 -6.65
#